data_AF-A0A9P6W960-F1
#
_entry.id   AF-A0A9P6W960-F1
#
_cell.length_a   1.000
_cell.length_b   1.000
_cell.length_c   1.000
_cell.angle_alpha   90.00
_cell.angle_beta   90.00
_cell.angle_gamma   90.00
#
_symmetry.space_group_name_H-M   'P 1'
#
loop_
_entity.id
_entity.type
_entity.pdbx_description
1 polymer ?
#
loop_
_entity_poly.entity_id
_entity_poly.type
_entity_poly.pdbx_seq_one_letter_code
_entity_poly.pdbx_strand_id
1 'polypeptide(L)'
;MSKQFVRSAKNAFKGYSSAQVLVRDATSNDMRSTNIGLMQEIAARTYDSVEFFEIMEMLDKRLNDKGKYWKHIVKSLTVLDYLVRFGSENCVLWCKENLYIIKTLKEFRYQDENGIDQGQIIRVKAKDLSDLLADDERLRDERRLNQSRNYNANNNNSRNRYNRSRGNSRARRDYNNSNDYNSSNDYNDYNDYNDSNDYNSGNNSRGGGGGEGTDDDLRKAIEESKKNCTRR
;
A
#
# COMPACT_ATOMS: atom_id res chain seq x y z
N MET A 1 15.31 -26.24 8.33
CA MET A 1 13.90 -26.36 7.87
C MET A 1 13.35 -24.98 7.59
N SER A 2 12.75 -24.75 6.42
CA SER A 2 12.21 -23.43 6.06
C SER A 2 11.01 -23.08 6.94
N LYS A 3 10.86 -21.80 7.31
CA LYS A 3 9.71 -21.30 8.11
C LYS A 3 8.36 -21.61 7.45
N GLN A 4 8.35 -21.67 6.11
CA GLN A 4 7.20 -22.08 5.31
C GLN A 4 6.83 -23.56 5.55
N PHE A 5 7.80 -24.47 5.56
CA PHE A 5 7.52 -25.91 5.77
C PHE A 5 6.94 -26.19 7.16
N VAL A 6 7.49 -25.54 8.20
CA VAL A 6 6.95 -25.63 9.57
C VAL A 6 5.53 -25.07 9.65
N ARG A 7 5.21 -24.05 8.84
CA ARG A 7 3.86 -23.48 8.77
C ARG A 7 2.88 -24.40 8.08
N SER A 8 3.25 -24.98 6.95
CA SER A 8 2.42 -25.95 6.22
C SER A 8 2.10 -27.16 7.09
N ALA A 9 3.09 -27.69 7.83
CA ALA A 9 2.88 -28.77 8.79
C ALA A 9 1.91 -28.38 9.93
N LYS A 10 2.07 -27.17 10.49
CA LYS A 10 1.15 -26.64 11.52
C LYS A 10 -0.27 -26.42 10.99
N ASN A 11 -0.41 -26.11 9.70
CA ASN A 11 -1.72 -25.92 9.09
C ASN A 11 -2.46 -27.25 8.92
N ALA A 12 -1.76 -28.29 8.44
CA ALA A 12 -2.31 -29.64 8.32
C ALA A 12 -2.69 -30.23 9.69
N PHE A 13 -1.85 -30.05 10.71
CA PHE A 13 -2.12 -30.56 12.05
C PHE A 13 -3.31 -29.88 12.76
N LYS A 14 -3.54 -28.59 12.47
CA LYS A 14 -4.64 -27.82 13.08
C LYS A 14 -5.95 -27.88 12.30
N GLY A 15 -5.97 -28.50 11.12
CA GLY A 15 -7.17 -28.58 10.28
C GLY A 15 -7.65 -27.22 9.78
N TYR A 16 -6.75 -26.27 9.52
CA TYR A 16 -7.16 -24.96 8.99
C TYR A 16 -7.78 -25.11 7.59
N SER A 17 -8.86 -24.38 7.36
CA SER A 17 -9.49 -24.30 6.04
C SER A 17 -8.58 -23.62 5.01
N SER A 18 -8.87 -23.81 3.73
CA SER A 18 -8.10 -23.17 2.67
C SER A 18 -8.13 -21.63 2.75
N ALA A 19 -9.27 -21.03 3.14
CA ALA A 19 -9.40 -19.60 3.36
C ALA A 19 -8.54 -19.11 4.54
N GLN A 20 -8.52 -19.86 5.65
CA GLN A 20 -7.67 -19.54 6.80
C GLN A 20 -6.17 -19.61 6.47
N VAL A 21 -5.77 -20.57 5.63
CA VAL A 21 -4.37 -20.69 5.18
C VAL A 21 -3.97 -19.46 4.37
N LEU A 22 -4.82 -19.00 3.44
CA LEU A 22 -4.54 -17.78 2.65
C LEU A 22 -4.37 -16.55 3.52
N VAL A 23 -5.29 -16.32 4.47
CA VAL A 23 -5.20 -15.18 5.38
C VAL A 23 -3.93 -15.26 6.22
N ARG A 24 -3.61 -16.44 6.74
CA ARG A 24 -2.35 -16.65 7.47
C ARG A 24 -1.18 -16.27 6.56
N ASP A 25 -1.14 -16.74 5.33
CA ASP A 25 -0.07 -16.43 4.39
C ASP A 25 0.04 -14.95 4.06
N ALA A 26 -1.09 -14.26 3.91
CA ALA A 26 -1.13 -12.81 3.75
C ALA A 26 -0.62 -12.05 4.98
N THR A 27 -0.92 -12.54 6.18
CA THR A 27 -0.54 -11.89 7.45
C THR A 27 0.65 -12.56 8.13
N SER A 28 1.61 -13.10 7.37
CA SER A 28 2.81 -13.73 7.93
C SER A 28 3.76 -12.70 8.57
N ASN A 29 4.59 -13.13 9.52
CA ASN A 29 5.61 -12.26 10.16
C ASN A 29 6.84 -12.01 9.26
N ASP A 30 6.79 -12.34 7.97
CA ASP A 30 7.90 -12.15 7.05
C ASP A 30 8.00 -10.67 6.61
N MET A 31 9.20 -10.20 6.26
CA MET A 31 9.45 -8.81 5.85
C MET A 31 8.86 -8.45 4.47
N ARG A 32 8.33 -9.43 3.73
CA ARG A 32 7.73 -9.21 2.42
C ARG A 32 6.41 -8.44 2.53
N SER A 33 6.22 -7.47 1.64
CA SER A 33 4.96 -6.79 1.41
C SER A 33 3.86 -7.79 1.05
N THR A 34 2.64 -7.53 1.49
CA THR A 34 1.48 -8.39 1.18
C THR A 34 1.27 -8.43 -0.34
N ASN A 35 1.14 -9.63 -0.90
CA ASN A 35 0.94 -9.81 -2.33
C ASN A 35 -0.50 -9.40 -2.71
N ILE A 36 -0.65 -8.46 -3.65
CA ILE A 36 -1.95 -7.98 -4.13
C ILE A 36 -2.80 -9.13 -4.67
N GLY A 37 -2.21 -10.08 -5.40
CA GLY A 37 -2.92 -11.26 -5.91
C GLY A 37 -3.50 -12.13 -4.80
N LEU A 38 -2.81 -12.21 -3.65
CA LEU A 38 -3.31 -12.94 -2.49
C LEU A 38 -4.48 -12.20 -1.83
N MET A 39 -4.43 -10.86 -1.75
CA MET A 39 -5.55 -10.06 -1.25
C MET A 39 -6.76 -10.11 -2.17
N GLN A 40 -6.54 -10.16 -3.49
CA GLN A 40 -7.61 -10.38 -4.49
C GLN A 40 -8.29 -11.73 -4.29
N GLU A 41 -7.52 -12.80 -4.09
CA GLU A 41 -8.08 -14.13 -3.82
C GLU A 41 -8.88 -14.14 -2.51
N ILE A 42 -8.35 -13.55 -1.44
CA ILE A 42 -9.08 -13.44 -0.17
C ILE A 42 -10.37 -12.64 -0.36
N ALA A 43 -10.33 -11.51 -1.09
CA ALA A 43 -11.50 -10.69 -1.37
C ALA A 43 -12.59 -11.47 -2.13
N ALA A 44 -12.21 -12.29 -3.11
CA ALA A 44 -13.17 -13.13 -3.83
C ALA A 44 -13.84 -14.17 -2.90
N ARG A 45 -13.11 -14.72 -1.94
CA ARG A 45 -13.62 -15.69 -0.96
C ARG A 45 -14.56 -15.08 0.08
N THR A 46 -14.47 -13.77 0.34
CA THR A 46 -15.39 -13.09 1.27
C THR A 46 -16.86 -13.07 0.83
N TYR A 47 -17.17 -13.46 -0.40
CA TYR A 47 -18.55 -13.60 -0.89
C TYR A 47 -19.20 -14.92 -0.47
N ASP A 48 -18.42 -15.94 -0.09
CA ASP A 48 -18.95 -17.13 0.56
C ASP A 48 -19.12 -16.89 2.06
N SER A 49 -20.29 -17.19 2.61
CA SER A 49 -20.62 -16.88 4.01
C SER A 49 -19.76 -17.68 5.00
N VAL A 50 -19.39 -18.92 4.69
CA VAL A 50 -18.60 -19.77 5.59
C VAL A 50 -17.16 -19.30 5.58
N GLU A 51 -16.56 -19.16 4.40
CA GLU A 51 -15.18 -18.66 4.27
C GLU A 51 -15.05 -17.24 4.82
N PHE A 52 -16.08 -16.40 4.68
CA PHE A 52 -16.10 -15.05 5.27
C PHE A 52 -15.86 -15.06 6.78
N PHE A 53 -16.62 -15.88 7.53
CA PHE A 53 -16.45 -15.94 8.99
C PHE A 53 -15.06 -16.45 9.37
N GLU A 54 -14.54 -17.44 8.65
CA GLU A 54 -13.20 -17.97 8.87
C GLU A 54 -12.08 -16.95 8.58
N ILE A 55 -12.25 -16.14 7.52
CA ILE A 55 -11.35 -15.05 7.15
C ILE A 55 -11.34 -13.99 8.25
N MET A 56 -12.51 -13.51 8.65
CA MET A 56 -12.64 -12.46 9.66
C MET A 56 -12.17 -12.92 11.04
N GLU A 57 -12.46 -14.16 11.43
CA GLU A 57 -11.96 -14.74 12.69
C GLU A 57 -10.42 -14.79 12.72
N MET A 58 -9.79 -15.12 11.59
CA MET A 58 -8.32 -15.12 11.50
C MET A 58 -7.76 -13.70 11.55
N LEU A 59 -8.38 -12.75 10.85
CA LEU A 59 -7.94 -11.34 10.86
C LEU A 59 -8.08 -10.73 12.27
N ASP A 60 -9.20 -10.99 12.95
CA ASP A 60 -9.45 -10.55 14.31
C ASP A 60 -8.35 -11.01 15.28
N LYS A 61 -8.01 -12.31 15.25
CA LYS A 61 -6.90 -12.87 16.05
C LYS A 61 -5.57 -12.15 15.80
N ARG A 62 -5.31 -11.73 14.55
CA ARG A 62 -4.07 -11.06 14.15
C ARG A 62 -4.05 -9.56 14.46
N LEU A 63 -5.20 -8.90 14.45
CA LEU A 63 -5.33 -7.50 14.87
C LEU A 63 -5.12 -7.35 16.38
N ASN A 64 -5.49 -8.38 17.15
CA ASN A 64 -5.30 -8.45 18.61
C ASN A 64 -3.94 -9.03 19.04
N ASP A 65 -3.00 -9.26 18.11
CA ASP A 65 -1.63 -9.65 18.46
C ASP A 65 -0.90 -8.50 19.20
N LYS A 66 0.21 -8.82 19.88
CA LYS A 66 0.92 -7.86 20.75
C LYS A 66 2.40 -7.69 20.40
N GLY A 67 2.91 -6.47 20.58
CA GLY A 67 4.33 -6.13 20.62
C GLY A 67 5.13 -6.68 19.43
N LYS A 68 5.98 -7.69 19.68
CA LYS A 68 6.87 -8.32 18.69
C LYS A 68 6.18 -8.86 17.43
N TYR A 69 4.87 -9.03 17.45
CA TYR A 69 4.06 -9.47 16.32
C TYR A 69 3.39 -8.32 15.56
N TRP A 70 3.89 -7.09 15.70
CA TRP A 70 3.39 -5.90 15.00
C TRP A 70 3.18 -6.09 13.49
N LYS A 71 4.00 -6.92 12.82
CA LYS A 71 3.83 -7.20 11.37
C LYS A 71 2.52 -7.94 11.06
N HIS A 72 2.03 -8.78 11.98
CA HIS A 72 0.71 -9.39 11.82
C HIS A 72 -0.36 -8.29 11.80
N ILE A 73 -0.28 -7.33 12.72
CA ILE A 73 -1.23 -6.21 12.83
C ILE A 73 -1.20 -5.34 11.57
N VAL A 74 0.00 -4.90 11.14
CA VAL A 74 0.15 -4.07 9.92
C VAL A 74 -0.43 -4.76 8.69
N LYS A 75 -0.12 -6.04 8.51
CA LYS A 75 -0.59 -6.79 7.34
C LYS A 75 -2.08 -7.08 7.43
N SER A 76 -2.62 -7.35 8.61
CA SER A 76 -4.07 -7.50 8.82
C SER A 76 -4.81 -6.21 8.52
N LEU A 77 -4.33 -5.05 8.97
CA LEU A 77 -4.92 -3.76 8.60
C LEU A 77 -4.87 -3.54 7.09
N THR A 78 -3.79 -3.94 6.43
CA THR A 78 -3.65 -3.82 4.97
C THR A 78 -4.64 -4.73 4.24
N VAL A 79 -4.81 -5.98 4.69
CA VAL A 79 -5.82 -6.89 4.14
C VAL A 79 -7.22 -6.34 4.39
N LEU A 80 -7.51 -5.85 5.60
CA LEU A 80 -8.82 -5.32 5.96
C LEU A 80 -9.19 -4.08 5.13
N ASP A 81 -8.25 -3.14 4.94
CA ASP A 81 -8.43 -1.98 4.05
C ASP A 81 -8.73 -2.40 2.60
N TYR A 82 -8.06 -3.44 2.11
CA TYR A 82 -8.37 -4.00 0.80
C TYR A 82 -9.79 -4.62 0.76
N LEU A 83 -10.17 -5.39 1.78
CA LEU A 83 -11.47 -6.05 1.84
C LEU A 83 -12.64 -5.06 1.92
N VAL A 84 -12.51 -3.95 2.64
CA VAL A 84 -13.58 -2.94 2.69
C VAL A 84 -13.76 -2.22 1.35
N ARG A 85 -12.76 -2.21 0.46
CA ARG A 85 -12.84 -1.59 -0.87
C ARG A 85 -13.25 -2.56 -1.99
N PHE A 86 -12.83 -3.82 -1.91
CA PHE A 86 -12.96 -4.81 -2.99
C PHE A 86 -13.71 -6.10 -2.62
N GLY A 87 -13.85 -6.41 -1.33
CA GLY A 87 -14.54 -7.60 -0.81
C GLY A 87 -16.06 -7.44 -0.75
N SER A 88 -16.73 -8.40 -0.10
CA SER A 88 -18.18 -8.37 0.12
C SER A 88 -18.64 -7.22 1.03
N GLU A 89 -19.91 -6.81 0.94
CA GLU A 89 -20.48 -5.77 1.80
C GLU A 89 -20.41 -6.16 3.30
N ASN A 90 -20.44 -7.46 3.59
CA ASN A 90 -20.28 -7.99 4.94
C ASN A 90 -18.95 -7.57 5.59
N CYS A 91 -17.90 -7.30 4.78
CA CYS A 91 -16.63 -6.80 5.29
C CYS A 91 -16.78 -5.42 5.94
N VAL A 92 -17.57 -4.54 5.32
CA VAL A 92 -17.84 -3.20 5.85
C VAL A 92 -18.67 -3.29 7.13
N LEU A 93 -19.71 -4.13 7.14
CA LEU A 93 -20.55 -4.36 8.32
C LEU A 93 -19.73 -4.85 9.50
N TRP A 94 -18.91 -5.89 9.29
CA TRP A 94 -18.04 -6.42 10.33
C TRP A 94 -17.05 -5.37 10.88
N CYS A 95 -16.47 -4.54 10.00
CA CYS A 95 -15.57 -3.47 10.43
C CYS A 95 -16.28 -2.40 11.26
N LYS A 96 -17.53 -2.06 10.94
CA LYS A 96 -18.33 -1.09 11.69
C LYS A 96 -18.73 -1.64 13.06
N GLU A 97 -19.15 -2.90 13.12
CA GLU A 97 -19.49 -3.58 14.39
C GLU A 97 -18.27 -3.70 15.31
N ASN A 98 -17.10 -3.99 14.74
CA ASN A 98 -15.85 -4.20 15.47
C ASN A 98 -14.91 -2.99 15.40
N LEU A 99 -15.46 -1.78 15.18
CA LEU A 99 -14.68 -0.56 14.98
C LEU A 99 -13.76 -0.25 16.17
N TYR A 100 -14.12 -0.70 17.38
CA TYR A 100 -13.31 -0.54 18.59
C TYR A 100 -11.91 -1.17 18.43
N ILE A 101 -11.80 -2.30 17.72
CA ILE A 101 -10.51 -2.98 17.48
C ILE A 101 -9.59 -2.05 16.69
N ILE A 102 -10.09 -1.46 15.61
CA ILE A 102 -9.33 -0.55 14.75
C ILE A 102 -8.98 0.73 15.53
N LYS A 103 -9.91 1.26 16.32
CA LYS A 103 -9.68 2.46 17.14
C LYS A 103 -8.57 2.28 18.17
N THR A 104 -8.46 1.13 18.83
CA THR A 104 -7.37 0.89 19.79
C THR A 104 -5.99 0.87 19.12
N LEU A 105 -5.92 0.48 17.84
CA LEU A 105 -4.67 0.47 17.08
C LEU A 105 -4.15 1.88 16.72
N LYS A 106 -4.98 2.93 16.81
CA LYS A 106 -4.56 4.33 16.60
C LYS A 106 -3.55 4.81 17.63
N GLU A 107 -3.51 4.18 18.81
CA GLU A 107 -2.57 4.48 19.89
C GLU A 107 -1.53 3.38 20.09
N PHE A 108 -1.43 2.43 19.15
CA PHE A 108 -0.50 1.31 19.24
C PHE A 108 0.95 1.80 19.30
N ARG A 109 1.70 1.33 20.31
CA ARG A 109 3.12 1.65 20.50
C ARG A 109 3.93 0.37 20.54
N TYR A 110 4.99 0.32 19.73
CA TYR A 110 5.99 -0.73 19.81
C TYR A 110 7.31 -0.20 19.25
N GLN A 111 8.33 -0.20 20.10
CA GLN A 111 9.69 0.08 19.72
C GLN A 111 10.43 -1.27 19.59
N ASP A 112 11.14 -1.47 18.49
CA ASP A 112 11.92 -2.69 18.28
C ASP A 112 13.27 -2.65 19.01
N GLU A 113 14.03 -3.74 18.88
CA GLU A 113 15.35 -3.90 19.52
C GLU A 113 16.38 -2.88 19.03
N ASN A 114 16.16 -2.26 17.87
CA ASN A 114 17.03 -1.23 17.30
C ASN A 114 16.58 0.19 17.68
N GLY A 115 15.54 0.32 18.51
CA GLY A 115 14.99 1.61 18.90
C GLY A 115 14.02 2.23 17.88
N ILE A 116 13.59 1.49 16.85
CA ILE A 116 12.70 2.00 15.80
C ILE A 116 11.25 1.85 16.23
N ASP A 117 10.45 2.92 16.11
CA ASP A 117 8.99 2.88 16.37
C ASP A 117 8.24 2.22 15.22
N GLN A 118 8.12 0.90 15.30
CA GLN A 118 7.32 0.08 14.38
C GLN A 118 5.81 0.27 14.59
N GLY A 119 5.40 0.95 15.67
CA GLY A 119 4.00 1.30 15.90
C GLY A 119 3.51 2.43 14.99
N GLN A 120 4.39 3.29 14.48
CA GLN A 120 3.99 4.44 13.66
C GLN A 120 3.17 4.03 12.43
N ILE A 121 3.62 3.03 11.68
CA ILE A 121 2.89 2.53 10.49
C ILE A 121 1.52 1.95 10.84
N ILE A 122 1.37 1.32 12.02
CA ILE A 122 0.08 0.79 12.49
C ILE A 122 -0.87 1.93 12.77
N ARG A 123 -0.41 2.97 13.49
CA ARG A 123 -1.24 4.12 13.86
C ARG A 123 -1.75 4.88 12.63
N VAL A 124 -0.89 5.08 11.62
CA VAL A 124 -1.26 5.72 10.35
C VAL A 124 -2.34 4.90 9.64
N LYS A 125 -2.09 3.60 9.40
CA LYS A 125 -3.05 2.73 8.71
C LYS A 125 -4.39 2.60 9.46
N ALA A 126 -4.35 2.50 10.78
CA ALA A 126 -5.56 2.42 11.61
C ALA A 126 -6.36 3.72 11.54
N LYS A 127 -5.69 4.88 11.50
CA LYS A 127 -6.33 6.18 11.31
C LYS A 127 -6.99 6.25 9.94
N ASP A 128 -6.25 5.98 8.86
CA ASP A 128 -6.76 6.04 7.48
C ASP A 128 -7.99 5.13 7.29
N LEU A 129 -7.93 3.90 7.81
CA LEU A 129 -9.04 2.96 7.74
C LEU A 129 -10.25 3.42 8.58
N SER A 130 -10.00 3.97 9.78
CA SER A 130 -11.07 4.52 10.61
C SER A 130 -11.76 5.71 9.95
N ASP A 131 -10.98 6.58 9.31
CA ASP A 131 -11.48 7.78 8.63
C ASP A 131 -12.29 7.38 7.38
N LEU A 132 -11.86 6.35 6.63
CA LEU A 132 -12.65 5.78 5.53
C LEU A 132 -13.96 5.17 6.00
N LEU A 133 -13.96 4.42 7.11
CA LEU A 133 -15.17 3.77 7.66
C LEU A 133 -16.16 4.76 8.26
N ALA A 134 -15.73 5.99 8.56
CA ALA A 134 -16.59 7.06 9.05
C ALA A 134 -17.33 7.79 7.92
N ASP A 135 -16.81 7.76 6.69
CA ASP A 135 -17.39 8.40 5.52
C ASP A 135 -18.08 7.37 4.60
N ASP A 136 -19.36 7.14 4.89
CA ASP A 136 -20.18 6.14 4.19
C ASP A 136 -20.38 6.46 2.71
N GLU A 137 -20.46 7.74 2.35
CA GLU A 137 -20.65 8.18 0.96
C GLU A 137 -19.39 7.90 0.15
N ARG A 138 -18.24 8.35 0.65
CA ARG A 138 -16.94 8.08 0.03
C ARG A 138 -16.68 6.58 -0.12
N LEU A 139 -16.90 5.80 0.93
CA LEU A 139 -16.67 4.36 0.89
C LEU A 139 -17.58 3.67 -0.15
N ARG A 140 -18.85 4.07 -0.21
CA ARG A 140 -19.80 3.52 -1.18
C ARG A 140 -19.41 3.85 -2.62
N ASP A 141 -18.93 5.06 -2.86
CA ASP A 141 -18.48 5.50 -4.19
C ASP A 141 -17.22 4.77 -4.64
N GLU A 142 -16.22 4.63 -3.76
CA GLU A 142 -15.00 3.87 -4.04
C GLU A 142 -15.32 2.39 -4.36
N ARG A 143 -16.20 1.76 -3.57
CA ARG A 143 -16.65 0.38 -3.82
C ARG A 143 -17.37 0.24 -5.16
N ARG A 144 -18.30 1.15 -5.48
CA ARG A 144 -19.03 1.14 -6.77
C ARG A 144 -18.06 1.27 -7.95
N LEU A 145 -17.07 2.15 -7.85
CA LEU A 145 -16.05 2.34 -8.87
C LEU A 145 -15.23 1.06 -9.06
N ASN A 146 -14.79 0.43 -7.97
CA ASN A 146 -13.97 -0.78 -8.02
C ASN A 146 -14.74 -2.00 -8.56
N GLN A 147 -16.01 -2.15 -8.21
CA GLN A 147 -16.89 -3.17 -8.79
C GLN A 147 -17.09 -2.95 -10.29
N SER A 148 -17.28 -1.70 -10.73
CA SER A 148 -17.48 -1.36 -12.14
C SER A 148 -16.22 -1.61 -12.99
N ARG A 149 -15.02 -1.31 -12.44
CA ARG A 149 -13.74 -1.59 -13.09
C ARG A 149 -13.53 -3.09 -13.32
N ASN A 150 -13.84 -3.91 -12.31
CA ASN A 150 -13.78 -5.37 -12.43
C ASN A 150 -14.79 -5.92 -13.45
N TYR A 151 -15.99 -5.35 -13.52
CA TYR A 151 -17.01 -5.75 -14.50
C TYR A 151 -16.61 -5.41 -15.94
N ASN A 152 -16.05 -4.21 -16.18
CA ASN A 152 -15.63 -3.76 -17.50
C ASN A 152 -14.39 -4.51 -18.02
N ALA A 153 -13.43 -4.84 -17.14
CA ALA A 153 -12.27 -5.66 -17.50
C ALA A 153 -12.67 -7.06 -18.01
N ASN A 154 -13.68 -7.68 -17.39
CA ASN A 154 -14.22 -8.98 -17.82
C ASN A 154 -15.01 -8.90 -19.13
N ASN A 155 -15.74 -7.80 -19.39
CA ASN A 155 -16.50 -7.62 -20.62
C ASN A 155 -15.61 -7.36 -21.86
N ASN A 156 -14.49 -6.64 -21.68
CA ASN A 156 -13.55 -6.38 -22.77
C ASN A 156 -12.79 -7.65 -23.23
N ASN A 157 -12.57 -8.61 -22.34
CA ASN A 157 -12.03 -9.91 -22.71
C ASN A 157 -13.03 -10.76 -23.52
N SER A 158 -14.34 -10.61 -23.28
CA SER A 158 -15.38 -11.29 -24.05
C SER A 158 -15.57 -10.68 -25.45
N ARG A 159 -15.49 -9.35 -25.58
CA ARG A 159 -15.58 -8.67 -26.88
C ARG A 159 -14.38 -8.91 -27.79
N ASN A 160 -13.18 -9.11 -27.22
CA ASN A 160 -11.97 -9.44 -28.00
C ASN A 160 -11.90 -10.89 -28.48
N ARG A 161 -12.73 -11.82 -27.95
CA ARG A 161 -12.79 -13.20 -28.46
C ARG A 161 -13.66 -13.36 -29.71
N TYR A 162 -14.67 -12.51 -29.91
CA TYR A 162 -15.52 -12.55 -31.10
C TYR A 162 -14.90 -11.85 -32.32
N ASN A 163 -13.86 -11.02 -32.14
CA ASN A 163 -13.20 -10.29 -33.23
C ASN A 163 -11.91 -10.93 -33.75
N ARG A 164 -11.46 -12.07 -33.17
CA ARG A 164 -10.32 -12.84 -33.70
C ARG A 164 -10.69 -13.89 -34.75
N SER A 165 -11.99 -14.09 -35.04
CA SER A 165 -12.45 -15.12 -35.99
C SER A 165 -12.99 -14.56 -37.32
N ARG A 166 -12.95 -13.24 -37.54
CA ARG A 166 -13.29 -12.65 -38.85
C ARG A 166 -12.36 -11.49 -39.17
N GLY A 167 -11.52 -11.68 -40.19
CA GLY A 167 -10.97 -10.57 -40.97
C GLY A 167 -9.45 -10.44 -40.98
N ASN A 168 -8.75 -11.43 -41.54
CA ASN A 168 -7.56 -11.09 -42.32
C ASN A 168 -8.04 -10.75 -43.74
N SER A 169 -8.20 -9.46 -44.03
CA SER A 169 -8.00 -8.87 -45.36
C SER A 169 -8.19 -7.35 -45.33
N ARG A 170 -7.06 -6.63 -45.37
CA ARG A 170 -6.84 -5.38 -46.14
C ARG A 170 -7.79 -4.19 -45.88
N ALA A 171 -7.33 -3.20 -45.13
CA ALA A 171 -7.55 -1.76 -45.40
C ALA A 171 -6.79 -0.93 -44.35
N ARG A 172 -5.72 -0.25 -44.73
CA ARG A 172 -5.64 1.19 -45.06
C ARG A 172 -5.25 2.05 -43.85
N ARG A 173 -4.22 2.86 -44.09
CA ARG A 173 -3.87 4.07 -43.34
C ARG A 173 -5.12 4.88 -43.06
N ASP A 174 -5.23 5.39 -41.83
CA ASP A 174 -5.62 6.78 -41.61
C ASP A 174 -4.86 7.33 -40.40
N TYR A 175 -4.12 8.40 -40.66
CA TYR A 175 -3.68 9.34 -39.64
C TYR A 175 -4.92 10.14 -39.22
N ASN A 176 -5.33 10.04 -37.96
CA ASN A 176 -5.78 11.23 -37.25
C ASN A 176 -5.67 11.07 -35.73
N ASN A 177 -5.07 12.11 -35.19
CA ASN A 177 -4.71 12.39 -33.82
C ASN A 177 -5.98 12.76 -33.03
N SER A 178 -6.18 12.16 -31.86
CA SER A 178 -6.76 12.88 -30.73
C SER A 178 -6.20 12.29 -29.44
N ASN A 179 -5.60 13.18 -28.67
CA ASN A 179 -5.13 13.03 -27.31
C ASN A 179 -6.03 12.12 -26.45
N ASP A 180 -5.55 10.93 -26.14
CA ASP A 180 -5.88 10.29 -24.86
C ASP A 180 -4.62 10.33 -24.01
N TYR A 181 -4.62 11.27 -23.08
CA TYR A 181 -3.76 11.29 -21.91
C TYR A 181 -3.85 9.91 -21.26
N ASN A 182 -2.90 9.04 -21.57
CA ASN A 182 -2.71 7.79 -20.89
C ASN A 182 -2.14 8.11 -19.50
N SER A 183 -3.01 8.56 -18.60
CA SER A 183 -2.72 8.69 -17.17
C SER A 183 -2.73 7.29 -16.55
N SER A 184 -1.77 6.47 -16.97
CA SER A 184 -1.35 5.30 -16.20
C SER A 184 -0.45 5.79 -15.08
N ASN A 185 -1.05 6.41 -14.07
CA ASN A 185 -0.47 6.65 -12.75
C ASN A 185 -1.63 7.00 -11.82
N ASP A 186 -2.01 6.04 -10.98
CA ASP A 186 -2.41 6.30 -9.59
C ASP A 186 -2.69 4.98 -8.90
N TYR A 187 -1.60 4.30 -8.50
CA TYR A 187 -1.50 3.50 -7.28
C TYR A 187 -0.01 3.15 -7.10
N ASN A 188 0.81 4.20 -7.01
CA ASN A 188 2.19 4.13 -6.53
C ASN A 188 2.40 5.32 -5.60
N ASP A 189 1.69 5.33 -4.47
CA ASP A 189 2.02 6.20 -3.36
C ASP A 189 1.97 5.40 -2.07
N TYR A 190 3.08 4.72 -1.80
CA TYR A 190 3.48 4.24 -0.47
C TYR A 190 4.93 3.79 -0.61
N ASN A 191 5.84 4.77 -0.74
CA ASN A 191 7.26 4.64 -0.42
C ASN A 191 7.94 6.01 -0.59
N ASP A 192 7.70 6.92 0.35
CA ASP A 192 8.69 7.96 0.64
C ASP A 192 8.74 8.22 2.15
N TYR A 193 9.48 7.34 2.82
CA TYR A 193 10.17 7.63 4.07
C TYR A 193 11.44 6.79 4.04
N ASN A 194 12.52 7.35 3.49
CA ASN A 194 13.87 7.21 4.03
C ASN A 194 14.81 8.16 3.31
N ASP A 195 15.00 9.31 3.95
CA ASP A 195 16.13 10.20 3.75
C ASP A 195 17.41 9.55 4.34
N SER A 196 18.52 9.87 3.67
CA SER A 196 19.90 9.88 4.14
C SER A 196 20.68 8.57 4.12
N ASN A 197 21.46 8.41 3.04
CA ASN A 197 22.93 8.34 3.08
C ASN A 197 23.43 7.98 1.67
N ASP A 198 24.11 8.90 0.96
CA ASP A 198 25.47 8.57 0.53
C ASP A 198 26.29 9.74 -0.01
N TYR A 199 27.59 9.60 0.22
CA TYR A 199 28.66 10.52 -0.09
C TYR A 199 28.90 10.71 -1.60
N ASN A 200 29.02 11.98 -1.99
CA ASN A 200 29.98 12.58 -2.93
C ASN A 200 30.67 11.65 -3.97
N SER A 201 30.36 11.85 -5.25
CA SER A 201 31.36 11.82 -6.33
C SER A 201 30.82 12.56 -7.55
N GLY A 202 31.16 13.85 -7.62
CA GLY A 202 30.93 14.67 -8.80
C GLY A 202 31.97 14.37 -9.89
N ASN A 203 31.51 14.15 -11.12
CA ASN A 203 32.34 14.44 -12.29
C ASN A 203 31.51 15.03 -13.44
N ASN A 204 32.10 16.09 -14.00
CA ASN A 204 31.56 17.09 -14.89
C ASN A 204 31.09 16.57 -16.26
N SER A 205 30.12 17.27 -16.86
CA SER A 205 30.38 18.12 -18.05
C SER A 205 29.14 18.84 -18.60
N ARG A 206 29.37 20.10 -18.98
CA ARG A 206 28.63 20.99 -19.92
C ARG A 206 27.68 22.05 -19.33
N GLY A 207 28.25 23.24 -19.12
CA GLY A 207 27.87 24.40 -19.95
C GLY A 207 27.19 25.58 -19.27
N GLY A 208 27.95 26.67 -19.05
CA GLY A 208 27.47 28.02 -19.36
C GLY A 208 27.31 29.03 -18.21
N GLY A 209 28.30 29.93 -18.06
CA GLY A 209 28.05 31.38 -17.96
C GLY A 209 28.11 32.09 -16.60
N GLY A 210 29.22 32.81 -16.36
CA GLY A 210 29.18 34.23 -15.93
C GLY A 210 29.57 34.58 -14.48
N GLY A 211 30.68 35.29 -14.31
CA GLY A 211 30.90 36.27 -13.22
C GLY A 211 32.09 36.00 -12.30
N GLU A 212 33.27 36.52 -12.65
CA GLU A 212 34.46 36.58 -11.78
C GLU A 212 34.31 37.70 -10.74
N GLY A 213 34.15 37.33 -9.46
CA GLY A 213 34.37 38.22 -8.32
C GLY A 213 35.76 37.96 -7.75
N THR A 214 36.57 39.01 -7.57
CA THR A 214 37.96 38.89 -7.10
C THR A 214 38.02 38.74 -5.57
N ASP A 215 39.10 38.13 -5.08
CA ASP A 215 39.34 37.82 -3.64
C ASP A 215 39.24 39.02 -2.68
N ASP A 216 39.31 40.25 -3.21
CA ASP A 216 39.16 41.48 -2.43
C ASP A 216 37.73 41.68 -1.91
N ASP A 217 36.72 41.26 -2.68
CA ASP A 217 35.31 41.37 -2.28
C ASP A 217 34.97 40.39 -1.15
N LEU A 218 35.56 39.18 -1.17
CA LEU A 218 35.43 38.19 -0.11
C LEU A 218 36.12 38.65 1.18
N ARG A 219 37.30 39.27 1.07
CA ARG A 219 38.00 39.83 2.23
C ARG A 219 37.21 40.96 2.89
N LYS A 220 36.63 41.86 2.08
CA LYS A 220 35.83 42.98 2.57
C LYS A 220 34.56 42.53 3.30
N ALA A 221 33.87 41.51 2.78
CA ALA A 221 32.68 40.95 3.41
C ALA A 221 32.98 40.26 4.75
N ILE A 222 34.13 39.58 4.86
CA ILE A 222 34.55 38.93 6.12
C ILE A 222 34.92 39.98 7.18
N GLU A 223 35.52 41.10 6.79
CA GLU A 223 35.91 42.15 7.74
C GLU A 223 34.71 42.93 8.28
N GLU A 224 33.69 43.20 7.45
CA GLU A 224 32.44 43.84 7.87
C GLU A 224 31.65 42.98 8.88
N SER A 225 31.64 41.65 8.68
CA SER A 225 30.98 40.72 9.60
C SER A 225 31.65 40.70 10.99
N LYS A 226 32.98 40.85 11.05
CA LYS A 226 33.73 40.93 12.32
C LYS A 226 33.48 42.24 13.08
N LYS A 227 33.32 43.37 12.37
CA LYS A 227 33.02 44.67 13.00
C LYS A 227 31.60 44.74 13.58
N ASN A 228 30.64 44.02 12.99
CA ASN A 228 29.27 43.94 13.52
C ASN A 228 29.13 43.01 14.75
N CYS A 229 30.02 42.03 14.91
CA CYS A 229 29.98 41.11 16.05
C CYS A 229 30.47 41.73 17.38
N THR A 230 31.24 42.82 17.32
CA THR A 230 31.79 43.51 18.51
C THR A 230 30.95 44.69 19.01
N ARG A 231 29.79 44.94 18.41
CA ARG A 231 28.85 46.00 18.81
C ARG A 231 27.52 45.39 19.26
N ARG A 232 27.57 44.57 20.30
CA ARG A 232 26.40 44.19 21.11
C ARG A 232 26.80 43.97 22.55
#